data_AF-A0A958LWW8-F1
#
_entry.id   AF-A0A958LWW8-F1
#
_cell.length_a   1.000
_cell.length_b   1.000
_cell.length_c   1.000
_cell.angle_alpha   90.00
_cell.angle_beta   90.00
_cell.angle_gamma   90.00
#
_symmetry.space_group_name_H-M   'P 1'
#
loop_
_entity.id
_entity.type
_entity.pdbx_description
1 polymer ?
#
loop_
_entity_poly.entity_id
_entity_poly.type
_entity_poly.pdbx_seq_one_letter_code
_entity_poly.pdbx_strand_id
1 'polypeptide(L)'
;MKSGIRLFIYFIIISAVALSGASCSIPKKQISDSDKILAEAESDINDSNYIAAETSLKKLLENEPENVRAKVILASLYVHRAGIRIENHIHLEEVINTYPEESQTYIEKSLISTISENSDKNLKDLAKVLLQLNQVLIQMQTWKEKIKKLPDLNETQARDMRHALTILNELSAKALSSNTNMQPLKSNKTITRGMILYRSVIKIYYFKYLWNQGFFLPINQKMICSLSLNTLQTQILYLKSYMQDLLTDFAIGLPSSAESTNHLLSSFNASSEQVLSWLSTIDPQTKTLADILISETESGSAQCHF
;
A
#
# COMPACT_ATOMS: atom_id res chain seq x y z
N MET A 1 -10.26 -21.84 10.26
CA MET A 1 -10.18 -21.35 8.86
C MET A 1 -8.75 -21.34 8.27
N LYS A 2 -7.84 -22.24 8.72
CA LYS A 2 -6.40 -22.20 8.33
C LYS A 2 -6.06 -22.86 6.97
N SER A 3 -7.00 -23.56 6.34
CA SER A 3 -6.74 -24.35 5.12
C SER A 3 -7.25 -23.71 3.81
N GLY A 4 -8.07 -22.65 3.88
CA GLY A 4 -8.74 -22.09 2.70
C GLY A 4 -7.84 -21.20 1.82
N ILE A 5 -6.90 -20.47 2.43
CA ILE A 5 -6.11 -19.46 1.70
C ILE A 5 -4.90 -20.08 0.98
N ARG A 6 -4.26 -21.11 1.57
CA ARG A 6 -3.19 -21.87 0.87
C ARG A 6 -3.71 -22.61 -0.35
N LEU A 7 -4.96 -23.09 -0.29
CA LEU A 7 -5.62 -23.69 -1.45
C LEU A 7 -5.91 -22.66 -2.55
N PHE A 8 -6.04 -21.37 -2.23
CA PHE A 8 -6.51 -20.31 -3.13
C PHE A 8 -5.45 -19.86 -4.15
N ILE A 9 -4.18 -19.73 -3.75
CA ILE A 9 -3.07 -19.42 -4.68
C ILE A 9 -2.76 -20.63 -5.57
N TYR A 10 -2.77 -21.83 -4.99
CA TYR A 10 -2.68 -23.07 -5.77
C TYR A 10 -3.90 -23.28 -6.68
N PHE A 11 -5.11 -22.82 -6.34
CA PHE A 11 -6.28 -22.93 -7.22
C PHE A 11 -6.16 -22.04 -8.47
N ILE A 12 -5.56 -20.85 -8.35
CA ILE A 12 -5.32 -19.99 -9.53
C ILE A 12 -4.32 -20.66 -10.50
N ILE A 13 -3.37 -21.45 -9.99
CA ILE A 13 -2.33 -22.11 -10.79
C ILE A 13 -2.72 -23.54 -11.25
N ILE A 14 -3.49 -24.30 -10.45
CA ILE A 14 -3.75 -25.75 -10.67
C ILE A 14 -5.15 -26.02 -11.27
N SER A 15 -6.13 -25.12 -11.18
CA SER A 15 -7.48 -25.37 -11.72
C SER A 15 -7.55 -25.48 -13.25
N ALA A 16 -6.44 -25.28 -13.96
CA ALA A 16 -6.33 -25.50 -15.39
C ALA A 16 -6.01 -26.97 -15.77
N VAL A 17 -5.63 -27.85 -14.83
CA VAL A 17 -4.93 -29.10 -15.21
C VAL A 17 -5.59 -30.42 -14.76
N ALA A 18 -6.63 -30.44 -13.91
CA ALA A 18 -7.14 -31.73 -13.43
C ALA A 18 -8.66 -31.83 -13.30
N LEU A 19 -9.31 -32.43 -14.30
CA LEU A 19 -10.47 -33.33 -14.12
C LEU A 19 -10.73 -34.19 -15.37
N SER A 20 -10.38 -35.48 -15.22
CA SER A 20 -11.02 -36.73 -15.71
C SER A 20 -11.55 -36.80 -17.15
N GLY A 21 -11.18 -37.79 -17.97
CA GLY A 21 -11.24 -39.21 -17.61
C GLY A 21 -12.57 -39.85 -18.05
N ALA A 22 -13.02 -39.54 -19.27
CA ALA A 22 -13.97 -40.34 -20.04
C ALA A 22 -13.45 -40.34 -21.47
N SER A 23 -13.38 -41.52 -22.10
CA SER A 23 -12.89 -41.73 -23.47
C SER A 23 -13.90 -41.19 -24.49
N CYS A 24 -14.12 -39.89 -24.47
CA CYS A 24 -14.56 -39.14 -25.63
C CYS A 24 -13.29 -38.64 -26.31
N SER A 25 -13.16 -38.86 -27.61
CA SER A 25 -12.17 -38.25 -28.48
C SER A 25 -12.37 -36.73 -28.49
N ILE A 26 -11.95 -36.08 -27.41
CA ILE A 26 -11.91 -34.63 -27.31
C ILE A 26 -10.92 -34.18 -28.37
N PRO A 27 -11.32 -33.31 -29.33
CA PRO A 27 -10.39 -32.78 -30.31
C PRO A 27 -9.23 -32.14 -29.55
N LYS A 28 -7.99 -32.56 -29.85
CA LYS A 28 -6.78 -31.98 -29.26
C LYS A 28 -6.86 -30.47 -29.44
N LYS A 29 -7.22 -29.75 -28.37
CA LYS A 29 -7.30 -28.31 -28.37
C LYS A 29 -5.88 -27.81 -28.65
N GLN A 30 -5.68 -27.27 -29.86
CA GLN A 30 -4.40 -26.73 -30.27
C GLN A 30 -4.02 -25.64 -29.26
N ILE A 31 -2.95 -25.88 -28.51
CA ILE A 31 -2.41 -24.91 -27.54
C ILE A 31 -1.97 -23.70 -28.35
N SER A 32 -2.44 -22.51 -27.96
CA SER A 32 -2.02 -21.29 -28.65
C SER A 32 -0.52 -21.03 -28.42
N ASP A 33 0.16 -20.39 -29.38
CA ASP A 33 1.57 -20.02 -29.20
C ASP A 33 1.74 -19.12 -27.96
N SER A 34 0.75 -18.27 -27.67
CA SER A 34 0.68 -17.44 -26.46
C SER A 34 0.66 -18.29 -25.20
N ASP A 35 -0.18 -19.33 -25.11
CA ASP A 35 -0.23 -20.23 -23.95
C ASP A 35 1.11 -20.96 -23.72
N LYS A 36 1.82 -21.31 -24.80
CA LYS A 36 3.16 -21.91 -24.71
C LYS A 36 4.18 -20.94 -24.11
N ILE A 37 4.21 -19.70 -24.60
CA ILE A 37 5.11 -18.64 -24.09
C ILE A 37 4.83 -18.38 -22.60
N LEU A 38 3.56 -18.33 -22.19
CA LEU A 38 3.17 -18.09 -20.80
C LEU A 38 3.65 -19.22 -19.88
N ALA A 39 3.48 -20.48 -20.30
CA ALA A 39 3.94 -21.64 -19.52
C ALA A 39 5.47 -21.69 -19.40
N GLU A 40 6.20 -21.35 -20.47
CA GLU A 40 7.66 -21.27 -20.47
C GLU A 40 8.15 -20.16 -19.53
N ALA A 41 7.53 -18.97 -19.59
CA ALA A 41 7.88 -17.86 -18.68
C ALA A 41 7.58 -18.20 -17.21
N GLU A 42 6.47 -18.88 -16.90
CA GLU A 42 6.17 -19.37 -15.56
C GLU A 42 7.24 -20.38 -15.07
N SER A 43 7.70 -21.28 -15.94
CA SER A 43 8.81 -22.20 -15.64
C SER A 43 10.11 -21.44 -15.34
N ASP A 44 10.48 -20.50 -16.21
CA ASP A 44 11.68 -19.67 -16.04
C ASP A 44 11.65 -18.87 -14.73
N ILE A 45 10.49 -18.35 -14.31
CA ILE A 45 10.34 -17.67 -13.01
C ILE A 45 10.63 -18.64 -11.85
N ASN A 46 10.12 -19.86 -11.92
CA ASN A 46 10.37 -20.88 -10.89
C ASN A 46 11.85 -21.29 -10.83
N ASP A 47 12.51 -21.35 -11.98
CA ASP A 47 13.93 -21.66 -12.12
C ASP A 47 14.83 -20.44 -11.86
N SER A 48 14.25 -19.30 -11.47
CA SER A 48 14.95 -18.02 -11.24
C SER A 48 15.65 -17.43 -12.48
N ASN A 49 15.27 -17.89 -13.68
CA ASN A 49 15.70 -17.37 -14.98
C ASN A 49 14.93 -16.09 -15.36
N TYR A 50 14.92 -15.09 -14.47
CA TYR A 50 14.06 -13.91 -14.60
C TYR A 50 14.28 -13.10 -15.88
N ILE A 51 15.49 -13.10 -16.44
CA ILE A 51 15.78 -12.38 -17.69
C ILE A 51 15.05 -13.03 -18.87
N ALA A 52 15.11 -14.37 -18.99
CA ALA A 52 14.47 -15.11 -20.06
C ALA A 52 12.94 -14.95 -20.01
N ALA A 53 12.35 -15.14 -18.83
CA ALA A 53 10.93 -14.91 -18.60
C ALA A 53 10.50 -13.48 -18.96
N GLU A 54 11.26 -12.47 -18.53
CA GLU A 54 10.95 -11.06 -18.81
C GLU A 54 11.00 -10.76 -20.31
N THR A 55 12.02 -11.23 -21.01
CA THR A 55 12.15 -11.07 -22.47
C THR A 55 10.98 -11.70 -23.20
N SER A 56 10.62 -12.95 -22.87
CA SER A 56 9.51 -13.67 -23.50
C SER A 56 8.16 -12.99 -23.26
N LEU A 57 7.90 -12.54 -22.03
CA LEU A 57 6.65 -11.85 -21.67
C LEU A 57 6.55 -10.47 -22.33
N LYS A 58 7.64 -9.71 -22.40
CA LYS A 58 7.64 -8.41 -23.09
C LYS A 58 7.37 -8.57 -24.58
N LYS A 59 8.02 -9.53 -25.24
CA LYS A 59 7.75 -9.84 -26.65
C LYS A 59 6.30 -10.26 -26.89
N LEU A 60 5.72 -11.04 -25.98
CA LEU A 60 4.30 -11.39 -26.07
C LEU A 60 3.43 -10.12 -25.96
N LEU A 61 3.71 -9.24 -24.99
CA LEU A 61 2.96 -8.01 -24.77
C LEU A 61 3.14 -6.94 -25.86
N GLU A 62 4.23 -7.00 -26.64
CA GLU A 62 4.38 -6.18 -27.85
C GLU A 62 3.34 -6.56 -28.92
N ASN A 63 3.02 -7.85 -29.03
CA ASN A 63 2.05 -8.36 -30.00
C ASN A 63 0.62 -8.37 -29.43
N GLU A 64 0.49 -8.60 -28.13
CA GLU A 64 -0.79 -8.71 -27.41
C GLU A 64 -0.79 -7.77 -26.18
N PRO A 65 -0.85 -6.44 -26.37
CA PRO A 65 -0.71 -5.46 -25.27
C PRO A 65 -1.83 -5.53 -24.23
N GLU A 66 -2.95 -6.17 -24.56
CA GLU A 66 -4.11 -6.37 -23.69
C GLU A 66 -4.15 -7.75 -23.02
N ASN A 67 -3.12 -8.59 -23.21
CA ASN A 67 -3.07 -9.90 -22.58
C ASN A 67 -2.89 -9.79 -21.05
N VAL A 68 -4.02 -9.90 -20.33
CA VAL A 68 -4.08 -9.78 -18.87
C VAL A 68 -3.19 -10.83 -18.18
N ARG A 69 -3.17 -12.06 -18.69
CA ARG A 69 -2.40 -13.15 -18.07
C ARG A 69 -0.89 -12.88 -18.17
N ALA A 70 -0.41 -12.44 -19.33
CA ALA A 70 0.98 -12.04 -19.52
C ALA A 70 1.37 -10.90 -18.56
N LYS A 71 0.51 -9.89 -18.39
CA LYS A 71 0.74 -8.79 -17.43
C LYS A 71 0.83 -9.29 -15.98
N VAL A 72 -0.07 -10.17 -15.56
CA VAL A 72 -0.05 -10.74 -14.20
C VAL A 72 1.24 -11.53 -13.96
N ILE A 73 1.65 -12.37 -14.92
CA ILE A 73 2.88 -13.15 -14.80
C ILE A 73 4.11 -12.23 -14.78
N LEU A 74 4.13 -11.15 -15.58
CA LEU A 74 5.21 -10.17 -15.55
C LEU A 74 5.28 -9.42 -14.21
N ALA A 75 4.14 -9.05 -13.62
CA ALA A 75 4.11 -8.49 -12.28
C ALA A 75 4.63 -9.51 -11.23
N SER A 76 4.26 -10.78 -11.37
CA SER A 76 4.76 -11.87 -10.52
C SER A 76 6.27 -12.03 -10.63
N LEU A 77 6.81 -12.02 -11.84
CA LEU A 77 8.25 -12.07 -12.10
C LEU A 77 9.01 -11.00 -11.32
N TYR A 78 8.55 -9.74 -11.36
CA TYR A 78 9.21 -8.65 -10.64
C TYR A 78 9.19 -8.87 -9.12
N VAL A 79 8.08 -9.39 -8.57
CA VAL A 79 8.00 -9.71 -7.13
C VAL A 79 8.96 -10.84 -6.75
N HIS A 80 9.03 -11.90 -7.57
CA HIS A 80 9.96 -13.01 -7.35
C HIS A 80 11.42 -12.57 -7.45
N ARG A 81 11.77 -11.74 -8.45
CA ARG A 81 13.12 -11.20 -8.62
C ARG A 81 13.54 -10.31 -7.45
N ALA A 82 12.59 -9.61 -6.83
CA ALA A 82 12.84 -8.86 -5.60
C ALA A 82 12.99 -9.76 -4.35
N GLY A 83 12.84 -11.08 -4.49
CA GLY A 83 13.01 -12.05 -3.40
C GLY A 83 11.80 -12.20 -2.49
N ILE A 84 10.63 -11.67 -2.89
CA ILE A 84 9.40 -11.76 -2.09
C ILE A 84 8.58 -12.95 -2.58
N ARG A 85 8.27 -13.86 -1.65
CA ARG A 85 7.40 -15.02 -1.86
C ARG A 85 6.08 -14.80 -1.15
N ILE A 86 5.08 -14.30 -1.87
CA ILE A 86 3.82 -13.82 -1.26
C ILE A 86 3.07 -14.93 -0.53
N GLU A 87 3.23 -16.18 -0.95
CA GLU A 87 2.72 -17.37 -0.27
C GLU A 87 3.18 -17.52 1.19
N ASN A 88 4.32 -16.91 1.55
CA ASN A 88 4.87 -16.97 2.91
C ASN A 88 4.33 -15.86 3.84
N HIS A 89 3.58 -14.89 3.30
CA HIS A 89 3.25 -13.65 4.02
C HIS A 89 1.74 -13.45 4.22
N ILE A 90 0.97 -14.54 4.30
CA ILE A 90 -0.50 -14.58 4.40
C ILE A 90 -1.08 -13.99 5.72
N HIS A 91 -0.24 -13.58 6.69
CA HIS A 91 -0.69 -13.00 7.97
C HIS A 91 -1.03 -11.49 7.91
N LEU A 92 -1.31 -10.94 6.74
CA LEU A 92 -1.55 -9.50 6.56
C LEU A 92 -2.81 -8.97 7.28
N GLU A 93 -3.79 -9.83 7.56
CA GLU A 93 -4.93 -9.47 8.42
C GLU A 93 -4.49 -8.95 9.79
N GLU A 94 -3.35 -9.43 10.30
CA GLU A 94 -2.79 -8.95 11.56
C GLU A 94 -2.27 -7.51 11.44
N VAL A 95 -1.85 -7.04 10.27
CA VAL A 95 -1.41 -5.65 10.09
C VAL A 95 -2.60 -4.69 10.16
N ILE A 96 -3.75 -5.10 9.59
CA ILE A 96 -4.94 -4.26 9.42
C ILE A 96 -5.78 -4.18 10.70
N ASN A 97 -5.92 -5.28 11.44
CA ASN A 97 -6.82 -5.39 12.60
C ASN A 97 -6.25 -4.79 13.90
N THR A 98 -5.34 -3.81 13.82
CA THR A 98 -4.69 -3.26 15.02
C THR A 98 -5.21 -1.87 15.33
N TYR A 99 -5.88 -1.74 16.47
CA TYR A 99 -6.14 -0.45 17.08
C TYR A 99 -4.88 0.00 17.83
N PRO A 100 -4.45 1.26 17.67
CA PRO A 100 -3.34 1.80 18.44
C PRO A 100 -3.67 1.73 19.95
N GLU A 101 -2.74 1.23 20.77
CA GLU A 101 -2.86 1.35 22.23
C GLU A 101 -2.77 2.83 22.62
N GLU A 102 -3.68 3.31 23.48
CA GLU A 102 -3.83 4.73 23.85
C GLU A 102 -2.61 5.35 24.58
N SER A 103 -1.58 4.56 24.89
CA SER A 103 -0.42 4.98 25.71
C SER A 103 0.77 5.54 24.91
N GLN A 104 0.85 5.32 23.59
CA GLN A 104 1.94 5.87 22.77
C GLN A 104 1.54 7.26 22.26
N THR A 105 2.37 8.29 22.47
CA THR A 105 2.17 9.62 21.87
C THR A 105 3.49 10.17 21.35
N TYR A 106 3.51 10.62 20.10
CA TYR A 106 4.65 11.24 19.42
C TYR A 106 4.78 12.73 19.68
N ILE A 107 3.68 13.37 20.05
CA ILE A 107 3.65 14.76 20.50
C ILE A 107 3.42 14.71 22.01
N GLU A 108 4.25 15.40 22.78
CA GLU A 108 4.13 15.38 24.24
C GLU A 108 2.72 15.78 24.68
N LYS A 109 2.11 14.97 25.56
CA LYS A 109 0.77 15.27 26.11
C LYS A 109 0.75 16.62 26.83
N SER A 110 1.86 17.00 27.49
CA SER A 110 2.06 18.30 28.13
C SER A 110 2.00 19.46 27.14
N LEU A 111 2.56 19.29 25.94
CA LEU A 111 2.49 20.30 24.88
C LEU A 111 1.05 20.45 24.36
N ILE A 112 0.35 19.33 24.12
CA ILE A 112 -1.05 19.35 23.67
C ILE A 112 -1.96 19.99 24.73
N SER A 113 -1.79 19.66 26.01
CA SER A 113 -2.61 20.23 27.10
C SER A 113 -2.33 21.72 27.30
N THR A 114 -1.07 22.13 27.27
CA THR A 114 -0.67 23.55 27.43
C THR A 114 -1.24 24.42 26.31
N ILE A 115 -1.24 23.93 25.06
CA ILE A 115 -1.81 24.65 23.92
C ILE A 115 -3.36 24.63 23.99
N SER A 116 -3.96 23.52 24.43
CA SER A 116 -5.43 23.38 24.52
C SER A 116 -6.07 24.22 25.64
N GLU A 117 -5.35 24.50 26.71
CA GLU A 117 -5.82 25.29 27.85
C GLU A 117 -5.76 26.81 27.59
N ASN A 118 -5.07 27.23 26.52
CA ASN A 118 -4.95 28.64 26.15
C ASN A 118 -6.27 29.19 25.57
N SER A 119 -6.61 30.46 25.85
CA SER A 119 -7.87 31.08 25.43
C SER A 119 -7.92 31.47 23.96
N ASP A 120 -6.77 31.48 23.27
CA ASP A 120 -6.71 31.76 21.83
C ASP A 120 -7.33 30.61 21.03
N LYS A 121 -8.27 30.96 20.16
CA LYS A 121 -8.96 30.00 19.28
C LYS A 121 -7.97 29.31 18.32
N ASN A 122 -6.98 30.03 17.81
CA ASN A 122 -5.99 29.49 16.88
C ASN A 122 -5.10 28.44 17.58
N LEU A 123 -4.75 28.67 18.84
CA LEU A 123 -4.01 27.70 19.65
C LEU A 123 -4.85 26.45 19.95
N LYS A 124 -6.14 26.61 20.30
CA LYS A 124 -7.03 25.44 20.46
C LYS A 124 -7.17 24.62 19.17
N ASP A 125 -7.26 25.28 18.03
CA ASP A 125 -7.31 24.62 16.73
C ASP A 125 -5.98 23.88 16.44
N LEU A 126 -4.83 24.48 16.78
CA LEU A 126 -3.51 23.84 16.71
C LEU A 126 -3.41 22.60 17.62
N ALA A 127 -3.84 22.68 18.88
CA ALA A 127 -3.81 21.56 19.82
C ALA A 127 -4.63 20.36 19.30
N LYS A 128 -5.80 20.64 18.73
CA LYS A 128 -6.66 19.61 18.13
C LYS A 128 -5.99 18.94 16.94
N VAL A 129 -5.32 19.71 16.08
CA VAL A 129 -4.57 19.18 14.92
C VAL A 129 -3.36 18.37 15.37
N LEU A 130 -2.62 18.81 16.38
CA LEU A 130 -1.50 18.06 16.96
C LEU A 130 -1.98 16.72 17.56
N LEU A 131 -3.13 16.70 18.23
CA LEU A 131 -3.74 15.46 18.72
C LEU A 131 -4.08 14.50 17.57
N GLN A 132 -4.60 15.02 16.45
CA GLN A 132 -5.00 14.21 15.30
C GLN A 132 -3.80 13.70 14.50
N LEU A 133 -2.79 14.56 14.29
CA LEU A 133 -1.50 14.15 13.72
C LEU A 133 -0.87 13.07 14.59
N ASN A 134 -0.91 13.22 15.91
CA ASN A 134 -0.46 12.21 16.85
C ASN A 134 -1.22 10.88 16.68
N GLN A 135 -2.55 10.89 16.54
CA GLN A 135 -3.33 9.68 16.27
C GLN A 135 -2.89 8.96 14.98
N VAL A 136 -2.68 9.72 13.90
CA VAL A 136 -2.15 9.18 12.64
C VAL A 136 -0.77 8.57 12.86
N LEU A 137 0.14 9.28 13.54
CA LEU A 137 1.49 8.78 13.82
C LEU A 137 1.49 7.50 14.66
N ILE A 138 0.60 7.36 15.65
CA ILE A 138 0.49 6.15 16.48
C ILE A 138 -0.03 4.96 15.66
N GLN A 139 -1.05 5.16 14.83
CA GLN A 139 -1.53 4.12 13.91
C GLN A 139 -0.38 3.63 13.01
N MET A 140 0.41 4.57 12.50
CA MET A 140 1.57 4.26 11.65
C MET A 140 2.69 3.55 12.41
N GLN A 141 2.93 3.86 13.68
CA GLN A 141 3.89 3.13 14.52
C GLN A 141 3.49 1.69 14.73
N THR A 142 2.21 1.47 14.99
CA THR A 142 1.65 0.13 15.19
C THR A 142 1.89 -0.73 13.96
N TRP A 143 1.71 -0.14 12.77
CA TRP A 143 2.07 -0.79 11.52
C TRP A 143 3.57 -0.94 11.35
N LYS A 144 4.36 0.08 11.68
CA LYS A 144 5.83 0.04 11.62
C LYS A 144 6.37 -1.17 12.37
N GLU A 145 5.94 -1.45 13.59
CA GLU A 145 6.44 -2.60 14.36
C GLU A 145 6.06 -3.95 13.74
N LYS A 146 4.88 -4.05 13.12
CA LYS A 146 4.48 -5.27 12.39
C LYS A 146 5.24 -5.42 11.07
N ILE A 147 5.36 -4.33 10.32
CA ILE A 147 6.07 -4.24 9.04
C ILE A 147 7.58 -4.43 9.24
N LYS A 148 8.13 -4.07 10.40
CA LYS A 148 9.55 -4.28 10.77
C LYS A 148 9.96 -5.75 10.66
N LYS A 149 9.01 -6.68 10.85
CA LYS A 149 9.23 -8.13 10.70
C LYS A 149 9.40 -8.59 9.26
N LEU A 150 8.98 -7.78 8.27
CA LEU A 150 9.20 -8.08 6.86
C LEU A 150 10.69 -7.85 6.51
N PRO A 151 11.25 -8.51 5.50
CA PRO A 151 12.59 -8.18 5.03
C PRO A 151 12.67 -6.73 4.52
N ASP A 152 13.84 -6.11 4.67
CA ASP A 152 14.13 -4.82 4.03
C ASP A 152 14.38 -5.02 2.54
N LEU A 153 14.00 -4.01 1.75
CA LEU A 153 14.28 -3.97 0.31
C LEU A 153 15.45 -3.03 0.05
N ASN A 154 16.35 -3.42 -0.85
CA ASN A 154 17.28 -2.50 -1.48
C ASN A 154 16.62 -1.75 -2.65
N GLU A 155 17.35 -0.81 -3.26
CA GLU A 155 16.82 0.02 -4.37
C GLU A 155 16.38 -0.81 -5.59
N THR A 156 17.16 -1.83 -5.96
CA THR A 156 16.83 -2.72 -7.10
C THR A 156 15.53 -3.49 -6.84
N GLN A 157 15.40 -4.08 -5.65
CA GLN A 157 14.18 -4.78 -5.24
C GLN A 157 12.98 -3.82 -5.20
N ALA A 158 13.15 -2.60 -4.70
CA ALA A 158 12.10 -1.59 -4.67
C ALA A 158 11.68 -1.13 -6.08
N ARG A 159 12.62 -1.07 -7.03
CA ARG A 159 12.33 -0.79 -8.45
C ARG A 159 11.47 -1.90 -9.06
N ASP A 160 11.79 -3.16 -8.80
CA ASP A 160 10.99 -4.29 -9.25
C ASP A 160 9.58 -4.27 -8.63
N MET A 161 9.46 -3.99 -7.32
CA MET A 161 8.16 -3.79 -6.66
C MET A 161 7.34 -2.69 -7.35
N ARG A 162 7.98 -1.57 -7.69
CA ARG A 162 7.32 -0.47 -8.41
C ARG A 162 6.81 -0.91 -9.79
N HIS A 163 7.60 -1.65 -10.56
CA HIS A 163 7.15 -2.18 -11.85
C HIS A 163 5.94 -3.12 -11.69
N ALA A 164 5.97 -4.01 -10.70
CA ALA A 164 4.82 -4.87 -10.40
C ALA A 164 3.57 -4.06 -10.05
N LEU A 165 3.71 -3.05 -9.18
CA LEU A 165 2.61 -2.16 -8.80
C LEU A 165 2.03 -1.40 -9.99
N THR A 166 2.86 -0.88 -10.89
CA THR A 166 2.40 -0.19 -12.11
C THR A 166 1.50 -1.09 -12.93
N ILE A 167 1.94 -2.32 -13.22
CA ILE A 167 1.18 -3.28 -14.02
C ILE A 167 -0.15 -3.63 -13.33
N LEU A 168 -0.11 -3.93 -12.04
CA LEU A 168 -1.31 -4.32 -11.28
C LEU A 168 -2.28 -3.16 -11.10
N ASN A 169 -1.78 -1.91 -11.00
CA ASN A 169 -2.62 -0.72 -10.97
C ASN A 169 -3.40 -0.55 -12.27
N GLU A 170 -2.74 -0.68 -13.42
CA GLU A 170 -3.42 -0.62 -14.73
C GLU A 170 -4.52 -1.69 -14.85
N LEU A 171 -4.21 -2.93 -14.47
CA LEU A 171 -5.17 -4.03 -14.50
C LEU A 171 -6.36 -3.79 -13.56
N SER A 172 -6.11 -3.32 -12.34
CA SER A 172 -7.17 -3.00 -11.38
C SER A 172 -8.07 -1.87 -11.87
N ALA A 173 -7.52 -0.83 -12.50
CA ALA A 173 -8.28 0.31 -12.98
C ALA A 173 -9.24 -0.12 -14.10
N LYS A 174 -8.76 -0.97 -15.03
CA LYS A 174 -9.59 -1.58 -16.09
C LYS A 174 -10.67 -2.50 -15.52
N ALA A 175 -10.35 -3.29 -14.50
CA ALA A 175 -11.31 -4.19 -13.86
C ALA A 175 -12.41 -3.43 -13.10
N LEU A 176 -12.07 -2.29 -12.49
CA LEU A 176 -13.02 -1.47 -11.75
C LEU A 176 -13.89 -0.60 -12.67
N SER A 177 -13.35 -0.08 -13.78
CA SER A 177 -14.11 0.77 -14.71
C SER A 177 -15.13 0.02 -15.56
N SER A 178 -14.87 -1.26 -15.87
CA SER A 178 -15.75 -2.11 -16.70
C SER A 178 -17.04 -2.56 -16.00
N ASN A 179 -17.16 -2.35 -14.69
CA ASN A 179 -18.28 -2.82 -13.88
C ASN A 179 -19.52 -1.88 -13.88
N THR A 180 -19.51 -0.80 -14.66
CA THR A 180 -20.62 0.17 -14.67
C THR A 180 -21.78 -0.21 -15.59
N ASN A 181 -21.65 -1.18 -16.52
CA ASN A 181 -22.76 -1.55 -17.43
C ASN A 181 -22.79 -3.01 -17.95
N MET A 182 -21.85 -3.89 -17.58
CA MET A 182 -21.88 -5.31 -18.01
C MET A 182 -22.20 -6.24 -16.86
N GLN A 183 -23.16 -7.15 -17.07
CA GLN A 183 -23.50 -8.20 -16.10
C GLN A 183 -22.23 -8.95 -15.67
N PRO A 184 -22.00 -9.12 -14.36
CA PRO A 184 -20.77 -9.69 -13.85
C PRO A 184 -20.71 -11.18 -14.19
N LEU A 185 -19.78 -11.59 -15.07
CA LEU A 185 -19.36 -12.98 -15.14
C LEU A 185 -18.85 -13.38 -13.75
N LYS A 186 -19.56 -14.29 -13.08
CA LYS A 186 -19.26 -14.77 -11.72
C LYS A 186 -17.81 -15.29 -11.56
N SER A 187 -17.16 -15.72 -12.64
CA SER A 187 -15.75 -16.15 -12.65
C SER A 187 -14.75 -14.99 -12.56
N ASN A 188 -15.11 -13.78 -12.99
CA ASN A 188 -14.20 -12.63 -13.01
C ASN A 188 -13.96 -12.07 -11.60
N LYS A 189 -14.99 -12.13 -10.73
CA LYS A 189 -14.94 -11.53 -9.37
C LYS A 189 -13.86 -12.13 -8.47
N THR A 190 -13.59 -13.43 -8.60
CA THR A 190 -12.58 -14.14 -7.78
C THR A 190 -11.16 -13.78 -8.21
N ILE A 191 -10.92 -13.70 -9.52
CA ILE A 191 -9.62 -13.32 -10.11
C ILE A 191 -9.27 -11.87 -9.73
N THR A 192 -10.25 -10.95 -9.83
CA THR A 192 -10.05 -9.56 -9.43
C THR A 192 -9.66 -9.43 -7.95
N ARG A 193 -10.29 -10.21 -7.06
CA ARG A 193 -9.97 -10.18 -5.61
C ARG A 193 -8.57 -10.69 -5.30
N GLY A 194 -8.18 -11.83 -5.87
CA GLY A 194 -6.85 -12.39 -5.68
C GLY A 194 -5.76 -11.42 -6.15
N MET A 195 -5.95 -10.80 -7.31
CA MET A 195 -5.05 -9.78 -7.85
C MET A 195 -4.95 -8.54 -6.95
N ILE A 196 -6.07 -8.05 -6.42
CA ILE A 196 -6.10 -6.88 -5.52
C ILE A 196 -5.39 -7.19 -4.20
N LEU A 197 -5.59 -8.39 -3.64
CA LEU A 197 -4.88 -8.80 -2.43
C LEU A 197 -3.37 -8.95 -2.69
N TYR A 198 -3.00 -9.53 -3.83
CA TYR A 198 -1.61 -9.62 -4.28
C TYR A 198 -0.96 -8.24 -4.37
N ARG A 199 -1.66 -7.27 -4.99
CA ARG A 199 -1.24 -5.86 -5.04
C ARG A 199 -1.06 -5.26 -3.65
N SER A 200 -1.98 -5.52 -2.72
CA SER A 200 -1.90 -5.03 -1.33
C SER A 200 -0.63 -5.49 -0.63
N VAL A 201 -0.24 -6.76 -0.83
CA VAL A 201 0.98 -7.32 -0.24
C VAL A 201 2.18 -6.54 -0.74
N ILE A 202 2.31 -6.38 -2.07
CA ILE A 202 3.41 -5.64 -2.70
C ILE A 202 3.47 -4.20 -2.19
N LYS A 203 2.31 -3.55 -2.02
CA LYS A 203 2.23 -2.21 -1.42
C LYS A 203 2.80 -2.18 -0.01
N ILE A 204 2.50 -3.15 0.85
CA ILE A 204 3.08 -3.16 2.21
C ILE A 204 4.62 -3.23 2.18
N TYR A 205 5.19 -4.08 1.32
CA TYR A 205 6.65 -4.16 1.16
C TYR A 205 7.25 -2.85 0.66
N TYR A 206 6.62 -2.26 -0.36
CA TYR A 206 7.08 -1.01 -0.94
C TYR A 206 6.89 0.16 0.04
N PHE A 207 5.81 0.17 0.82
CA PHE A 207 5.57 1.11 1.90
C PHE A 207 6.68 1.04 2.94
N LYS A 208 7.10 -0.15 3.37
CA LYS A 208 8.25 -0.31 4.28
C LYS A 208 9.50 0.35 3.74
N TYR A 209 9.81 0.09 2.47
CA TYR A 209 10.96 0.68 1.82
C TYR A 209 10.87 2.21 1.81
N LEU A 210 9.77 2.78 1.32
CA LEU A 210 9.54 4.22 1.28
C LEU A 210 9.59 4.85 2.69
N TRP A 211 9.04 4.16 3.68
CA TRP A 211 9.10 4.55 5.08
C TRP A 211 10.55 4.68 5.54
N ASN A 212 11.36 3.63 5.38
CA ASN A 212 12.77 3.62 5.77
C ASN A 212 13.61 4.68 5.04
N GLN A 213 13.22 5.07 3.82
CA GLN A 213 13.85 6.16 3.07
C GLN A 213 13.40 7.56 3.53
N GLY A 214 12.50 7.66 4.52
CA GLY A 214 11.96 8.93 4.99
C GLY A 214 11.06 9.62 3.96
N PHE A 215 10.48 8.87 3.01
CA PHE A 215 9.70 9.41 1.91
C PHE A 215 8.39 10.06 2.39
N PHE A 216 7.72 9.44 3.36
CA PHE A 216 6.43 9.90 3.87
C PHE A 216 6.54 10.94 4.97
N LEU A 217 7.42 10.73 5.95
CA LEU A 217 7.72 11.67 7.01
C LEU A 217 9.17 11.43 7.42
N PRO A 218 9.94 12.48 7.76
CA PRO A 218 11.30 12.29 8.24
C PRO A 218 11.29 11.50 9.55
N ILE A 219 11.91 10.32 9.55
CA ILE A 219 11.99 9.45 10.73
C ILE A 219 12.91 10.05 11.81
N ASN A 220 13.82 10.94 11.42
CA ASN A 220 14.72 11.62 12.34
C ASN A 220 14.04 12.86 12.90
N GLN A 221 13.74 12.84 14.20
CA GLN A 221 13.11 13.94 14.95
C GLN A 221 13.82 15.29 14.72
N LYS A 222 15.15 15.28 14.54
CA LYS A 222 15.94 16.51 14.28
C LYS A 222 15.61 17.18 12.94
N MET A 223 15.04 16.44 11.98
CA MET A 223 14.71 16.97 10.64
C MET A 223 13.28 17.53 10.54
N ILE A 224 12.38 17.19 11.48
CA ILE A 224 10.98 17.61 11.43
C ILE A 224 10.87 19.15 11.55
N CYS A 225 11.65 19.76 12.45
CA CYS A 225 11.61 21.22 12.67
C CYS A 225 12.16 22.02 11.48
N SER A 226 13.10 21.46 10.72
CA SER A 226 13.64 22.07 9.49
C SER A 226 12.81 21.78 8.24
N LEU A 227 11.77 20.94 8.34
CA LEU A 227 10.98 20.54 7.20
C LEU A 227 10.15 21.73 6.71
N SER A 228 10.25 22.03 5.41
CA SER A 228 9.41 23.07 4.85
C SER A 228 7.93 22.66 4.90
N LEU A 229 7.03 23.60 5.18
CA LEU A 229 5.59 23.29 5.25
C LEU A 229 5.06 22.72 3.93
N ASN A 230 5.55 23.21 2.80
CA ASN A 230 5.21 22.69 1.48
C ASN A 230 5.66 21.22 1.31
N THR A 231 6.87 20.88 1.77
CA THR A 231 7.35 19.49 1.76
C THR A 231 6.47 18.62 2.65
N LEU A 232 6.14 19.07 3.86
CA LEU A 232 5.27 18.35 4.80
C LEU A 232 3.87 18.12 4.20
N GLN A 233 3.24 19.14 3.62
CA GLN A 233 1.95 19.04 2.94
C GLN A 233 2.00 18.01 1.81
N THR A 234 3.02 18.08 0.95
CA THR A 234 3.21 17.16 -0.18
C THR A 234 3.37 15.72 0.31
N GLN A 235 4.16 15.54 1.37
CA GLN A 235 4.43 14.26 2.00
C GLN A 235 3.18 13.64 2.64
N ILE A 236 2.37 14.45 3.35
CA ILE A 236 1.09 14.04 3.91
C ILE A 236 0.10 13.69 2.79
N LEU A 237 0.03 14.46 1.72
CA LEU A 237 -0.81 14.16 0.56
C LEU A 237 -0.44 12.83 -0.10
N TYR A 238 0.86 12.59 -0.28
CA TYR A 238 1.33 11.33 -0.85
C TYR A 238 1.01 10.15 0.06
N LEU A 239 1.28 10.29 1.36
CA LEU A 239 0.91 9.28 2.36
C LEU A 239 -0.60 9.02 2.33
N LYS A 240 -1.40 10.09 2.29
CA LYS A 240 -2.86 10.01 2.25
C LYS A 240 -3.31 9.16 1.07
N SER A 241 -2.87 9.53 -0.13
CA SER A 241 -3.20 8.82 -1.38
C SER A 241 -2.76 7.35 -1.33
N TYR A 242 -1.53 7.09 -0.87
CA TYR A 242 -0.99 5.74 -0.75
C TYR A 242 -1.83 4.86 0.19
N MET A 243 -2.18 5.40 1.35
CA MET A 243 -2.94 4.67 2.36
C MET A 243 -4.39 4.45 1.96
N GLN A 244 -5.00 5.44 1.31
CA GLN A 244 -6.33 5.28 0.73
C GLN A 244 -6.36 4.11 -0.27
N ASP A 245 -5.40 4.08 -1.17
CA ASP A 245 -5.28 3.03 -2.19
C ASP A 245 -4.97 1.65 -1.57
N LEU A 246 -4.15 1.58 -0.52
CA LEU A 246 -3.88 0.33 0.21
C LEU A 246 -5.10 -0.19 1.00
N LEU A 247 -5.77 0.67 1.75
CA LEU A 247 -6.92 0.27 2.57
C LEU A 247 -8.13 -0.08 1.70
N THR A 248 -8.30 0.60 0.56
CA THR A 248 -9.31 0.23 -0.43
C THR A 248 -9.07 -1.18 -0.96
N ASP A 249 -7.82 -1.54 -1.24
CA ASP A 249 -7.51 -2.90 -1.67
C ASP A 249 -7.83 -3.94 -0.62
N PHE A 250 -7.54 -3.64 0.65
CA PHE A 250 -7.89 -4.55 1.73
C PHE A 250 -9.40 -4.70 1.91
N ALA A 251 -10.17 -3.63 1.81
CA ALA A 251 -11.63 -3.71 1.88
C ALA A 251 -12.21 -4.58 0.75
N ILE A 252 -11.61 -4.55 -0.44
CA ILE A 252 -12.05 -5.37 -1.58
C ILE A 252 -11.53 -6.83 -1.47
N GLY A 253 -10.27 -7.00 -1.11
CA GLY A 253 -9.55 -8.27 -1.09
C GLY A 253 -9.87 -9.14 0.14
N LEU A 254 -10.25 -8.52 1.26
CA LEU A 254 -10.58 -9.18 2.53
C LEU A 254 -12.00 -8.79 2.99
N PRO A 255 -13.07 -9.34 2.37
CA PRO A 255 -14.45 -8.94 2.65
C PRO A 255 -14.86 -9.07 4.13
N SER A 256 -14.30 -10.03 4.85
CA SER A 256 -14.54 -10.22 6.29
C SER A 256 -14.02 -9.07 7.16
N SER A 257 -13.07 -8.29 6.64
CA SER A 257 -12.45 -7.15 7.32
C SER A 257 -12.85 -5.82 6.65
N ALA A 258 -13.79 -5.83 5.70
CA ALA A 258 -14.13 -4.65 4.91
C ALA A 258 -14.69 -3.51 5.77
N GLU A 259 -15.54 -3.82 6.74
CA GLU A 259 -16.13 -2.82 7.63
C GLU A 259 -15.08 -2.12 8.51
N SER A 260 -14.22 -2.88 9.18
CA SER A 260 -13.13 -2.32 10.01
C SER A 260 -12.13 -1.54 9.16
N THR A 261 -11.81 -2.04 7.96
CA THR A 261 -10.91 -1.36 7.01
C THR A 261 -11.52 -0.05 6.51
N ASN A 262 -12.81 -0.03 6.19
CA ASN A 262 -13.51 1.19 5.77
C ASN A 262 -13.61 2.23 6.90
N HIS A 263 -13.85 1.78 8.13
CA HIS A 263 -13.81 2.66 9.30
C HIS A 263 -12.43 3.31 9.44
N LEU A 264 -11.36 2.50 9.39
CA LEU A 264 -9.98 2.98 9.45
C LEU A 264 -9.65 3.97 8.33
N LEU A 265 -10.08 3.67 7.10
CA LEU A 265 -9.94 4.55 5.94
C LEU A 265 -10.66 5.89 6.18
N SER A 266 -11.88 5.87 6.70
CA SER A 266 -12.65 7.08 7.01
C SER A 266 -11.97 7.93 8.09
N SER A 267 -11.51 7.30 9.18
CA SER A 267 -10.79 8.00 10.25
C SER A 267 -9.51 8.62 9.75
N PHE A 268 -8.72 7.86 8.99
CA PHE A 268 -7.46 8.34 8.43
C PHE A 268 -7.65 9.49 7.44
N ASN A 269 -8.70 9.43 6.59
CA ASN A 269 -9.06 10.52 5.68
C ASN A 269 -9.43 11.79 6.42
N ALA A 270 -10.31 11.68 7.42
CA ALA A 270 -10.74 12.82 8.22
C ALA A 270 -9.57 13.51 8.91
N SER A 271 -8.69 12.73 9.56
CA SER A 271 -7.50 13.29 10.22
C SER A 271 -6.53 13.93 9.22
N SER A 272 -6.29 13.30 8.08
CA SER A 272 -5.40 13.83 7.05
C SER A 272 -5.94 15.13 6.43
N GLU A 273 -7.25 15.23 6.20
CA GLU A 273 -7.90 16.44 5.66
C GLU A 273 -7.86 17.60 6.64
N GLN A 274 -8.05 17.32 7.93
CA GLN A 274 -7.95 18.34 8.96
C GLN A 274 -6.53 18.90 9.07
N VAL A 275 -5.50 18.04 9.05
CA VAL A 275 -4.10 18.47 9.04
C VAL A 275 -3.80 19.30 7.78
N LEU A 276 -4.21 18.86 6.60
CA LEU A 276 -3.99 19.59 5.35
C LEU A 276 -4.73 20.92 5.29
N SER A 277 -5.97 20.96 5.77
CA SER A 277 -6.77 22.18 5.86
C SER A 277 -6.08 23.20 6.77
N TRP A 278 -5.59 22.77 7.93
CA TRP A 278 -4.86 23.65 8.83
C TRP A 278 -3.54 24.13 8.23
N LEU A 279 -2.75 23.24 7.62
CA LEU A 279 -1.51 23.63 6.94
C LEU A 279 -1.75 24.70 5.86
N SER A 280 -2.95 24.77 5.28
CA SER A 280 -3.32 25.80 4.30
C SER A 280 -3.72 27.16 4.91
N THR A 281 -4.02 27.22 6.21
CA THR A 281 -4.36 28.48 6.90
C THR A 281 -3.14 29.21 7.47
N ILE A 282 -1.97 28.57 7.45
CA ILE A 282 -0.72 29.12 7.98
C ILE A 282 -0.21 30.22 7.05
N ASP A 283 0.37 31.28 7.62
CA ASP A 283 0.96 32.38 6.86
C ASP A 283 1.96 31.84 5.82
N PRO A 284 1.83 32.20 4.53
CA PRO A 284 2.79 31.84 3.49
C PRO A 284 4.25 32.26 3.79
N GLN A 285 4.46 33.22 4.68
CA GLN A 285 5.79 33.64 5.15
C GLN A 285 6.43 32.64 6.12
N THR A 286 5.64 31.82 6.79
CA THR A 286 6.10 30.72 7.65
C THR A 286 6.66 29.61 6.77
N LYS A 287 7.96 29.35 6.89
CA LYS A 287 8.64 28.41 5.97
C LYS A 287 8.73 27.02 6.54
N THR A 288 8.82 26.88 7.85
CA THR A 288 9.11 25.63 8.55
C THR A 288 8.17 25.37 9.73
N LEU A 289 8.14 24.13 10.21
CA LEU A 289 7.42 23.79 11.44
C LEU A 289 8.01 24.52 12.67
N ALA A 290 9.32 24.78 12.68
CA ALA A 290 9.96 25.57 13.72
C ALA A 290 9.43 27.01 13.75
N ASP A 291 9.19 27.63 12.60
CA ASP A 291 8.68 29.00 12.52
C ASP A 291 7.29 29.11 13.18
N ILE A 292 6.44 28.08 13.02
CA ILE A 292 5.13 27.99 13.69
C ILE A 292 5.30 27.89 15.20
N LEU A 293 6.18 26.99 15.65
CA LEU A 293 6.41 26.79 17.08
C LEU A 293 6.96 28.07 17.73
N ILE A 294 7.84 28.80 17.04
CA ILE A 294 8.42 30.07 17.51
C ILE A 294 7.38 31.20 17.52
N SER A 295 6.50 31.29 16.51
CA SER A 295 5.49 32.37 16.45
C SER A 295 4.36 32.19 17.46
N GLU A 296 4.02 30.95 17.81
CA GLU A 296 2.86 30.62 18.65
C GLU A 296 3.20 30.46 20.14
N THR A 297 4.48 30.33 20.51
CA THR A 297 4.91 30.36 21.91
C THR A 297 5.58 31.70 22.21
N GLU A 298 4.84 32.64 22.81
CA GLU A 298 5.34 33.98 23.20
C GLU A 298 6.59 33.93 24.11
N SER A 299 6.88 32.78 24.73
CA SER A 299 8.17 32.50 25.36
C SER A 299 9.16 32.03 24.30
N GLY A 300 10.18 32.82 23.98
CA GLY A 300 11.31 32.46 23.09
C GLY A 300 12.17 31.25 23.55
N SER A 301 11.62 30.33 24.32
CA SER A 301 12.21 29.11 24.86
C SER A 301 11.61 27.82 24.30
N ALA A 302 10.65 27.85 23.37
CA ALA A 302 10.26 26.65 22.61
C ALA A 302 11.35 26.32 21.57
N GLN A 303 12.54 26.00 22.06
CA GLN A 303 13.49 25.25 21.27
C GLN A 303 12.87 23.86 21.05
N CYS A 304 12.97 23.31 19.83
CA CYS A 304 12.66 21.91 19.55
C CYS A 304 13.63 20.99 20.35
N HIS A 305 13.53 21.00 21.67
CA HIS A 305 14.18 20.06 22.57
C HIS A 305 13.21 18.91 22.74
N PHE A 306 13.40 17.91 21.88
CA PHE A 306 12.82 16.59 22.03
C PHE A 306 13.88 15.66 22.61
#